data_AF-A0A2H6GR45-F1
#
_entry.id   AF-A0A2H6GR45-F1
#
_cell.length_a   1.000
_cell.length_b   1.000
_cell.length_c   1.000
_cell.angle_alpha   90.00
_cell.angle_beta   90.00
_cell.angle_gamma   90.00
#
_symmetry.space_group_name_H-M   'P 1'
#
loop_
_entity.id
_entity.type
_entity.pdbx_description
1 polymer ?
#
loop_
_entity_poly.entity_id
_entity_poly.type
_entity_poly.pdbx_seq_one_letter_code
_entity_poly.pdbx_strand_id
1 'polypeptide(L)'
;MVENKNNKNNNNNQNQQKRITYNKPTLGDKSADKVTKTIGSWKFIIIQTILIIIWIIINVIAWISQWDPYPFILLNLLLSVQAAFAAPVIMMSQNRMADKDRKKVEMDLAMDRKADRDITEIKKQLNRIENKLGKNLDN
;
A
#
# COMPACT_ATOMS: atom_id res chain seq x y z
N MET A 1 40.72 13.49 -28.92
CA MET A 1 39.37 13.99 -28.57
C MET A 1 38.38 12.83 -28.50
N VAL A 2 38.34 12.07 -27.41
CA VAL A 2 37.37 10.97 -27.20
C VAL A 2 36.96 10.95 -25.72
N GLU A 3 36.29 12.01 -25.25
CA GLU A 3 35.87 12.10 -23.84
C GLU A 3 34.57 12.89 -23.70
N ASN A 4 33.51 12.53 -24.43
CA ASN A 4 32.21 13.20 -24.22
C ASN A 4 30.97 12.41 -24.66
N LYS A 5 30.92 11.10 -24.34
CA LYS A 5 29.67 10.32 -24.48
C LYS A 5 29.23 9.65 -23.18
N ASN A 6 30.17 9.28 -22.30
CA ASN A 6 29.85 8.63 -21.03
C ASN A 6 29.24 9.59 -19.98
N ASN A 7 29.50 10.90 -20.07
CA ASN A 7 28.96 11.89 -19.13
C ASN A 7 27.48 12.24 -19.41
N LYS A 8 26.98 12.06 -20.64
CA LYS A 8 25.56 12.33 -20.96
C LYS A 8 24.61 11.27 -20.38
N ASN A 9 25.05 10.02 -20.25
CA ASN A 9 24.19 8.94 -19.75
C ASN A 9 24.01 8.98 -18.22
N ASN A 10 24.99 9.48 -17.47
CA ASN A 10 24.89 9.62 -16.01
C ASN A 10 23.93 10.74 -15.59
N ASN A 11 23.84 11.82 -16.38
CA ASN A 11 22.97 12.96 -16.07
C ASN A 11 21.47 12.66 -16.33
N ASN A 12 21.16 11.69 -17.20
CA ASN A 12 19.78 11.33 -17.51
C ASN A 12 19.15 10.39 -16.47
N ASN A 13 19.96 9.65 -15.72
CA ASN A 13 19.48 8.76 -14.65
C ASN A 13 19.19 9.51 -13.35
N GLN A 14 19.90 10.61 -13.07
CA GLN A 14 19.71 11.44 -11.87
C GLN A 14 18.46 12.34 -11.97
N ASN A 15 18.06 12.72 -13.19
CA ASN A 15 16.90 13.58 -13.43
C ASN A 15 15.55 12.83 -13.42
N GLN A 16 15.55 11.50 -13.52
CA GLN A 16 14.33 10.69 -13.47
C GLN A 16 13.87 10.36 -12.05
N GLN A 17 14.79 10.32 -11.07
CA GLN A 17 14.47 9.97 -9.68
C GLN A 17 13.79 11.12 -8.89
N LYS A 18 13.84 12.36 -9.38
CA LYS A 18 13.44 13.56 -8.62
C LYS A 18 12.06 14.13 -8.97
N ARG A 19 11.11 13.28 -9.36
CA ARG A 19 9.69 13.65 -9.56
C ARG A 19 8.76 12.80 -8.69
N ILE A 20 9.14 12.52 -7.45
CA ILE A 20 8.13 12.21 -6.43
C ILE A 20 7.46 13.54 -6.13
N THR A 21 6.40 13.84 -6.87
CA THR A 21 5.47 14.92 -6.57
C THR A 21 4.90 14.61 -5.19
N TYR A 22 5.53 15.13 -4.14
CA TYR A 22 4.93 15.25 -2.82
C TYR A 22 3.75 16.20 -2.97
N ASN A 23 2.62 15.65 -3.42
CA ASN A 23 1.35 16.32 -3.25
C ASN A 23 1.21 16.49 -1.74
N LYS A 24 1.10 17.74 -1.28
CA LYS A 24 0.97 18.02 0.15
C LYS A 24 -0.21 17.16 0.65
N PRO A 25 0.00 16.26 1.62
CA PRO A 25 -1.07 15.38 2.06
C PRO A 25 -2.21 16.26 2.54
N THR A 26 -3.33 16.18 1.81
CA THR A 26 -4.54 16.90 2.13
C THR A 26 -4.98 16.44 3.52
N LEU A 27 -5.68 17.27 4.29
CA LEU A 27 -6.16 16.87 5.62
C LEU A 27 -6.99 15.57 5.55
N GLY A 28 -7.68 15.34 4.43
CA GLY A 28 -8.37 14.08 4.11
C GLY A 28 -7.44 12.87 3.90
N ASP A 29 -6.26 13.05 3.32
CA ASP A 29 -5.30 11.95 3.12
C ASP A 29 -4.74 11.46 4.45
N LYS A 30 -4.48 12.38 5.39
CA LYS A 30 -3.97 12.06 6.73
C LYS A 30 -5.01 11.36 7.59
N SER A 31 -6.28 11.81 7.54
CA SER A 31 -7.36 11.15 8.27
C SER A 31 -7.64 9.77 7.69
N ALA A 32 -7.64 9.63 6.37
CA ALA A 32 -7.87 8.36 5.71
C ALA A 32 -6.73 7.36 5.98
N ASP A 33 -5.45 7.77 6.01
CA ASP A 33 -4.33 6.89 6.39
C ASP A 33 -4.42 6.42 7.84
N LYS A 34 -4.97 7.25 8.74
CA LYS A 34 -5.22 6.88 10.14
C LYS A 34 -6.38 5.89 10.24
N VAL A 35 -7.50 6.16 9.56
CA VAL A 35 -8.69 5.29 9.52
C VAL A 35 -8.36 3.91 8.95
N THR A 36 -7.59 3.85 7.87
CA THR A 36 -7.12 2.59 7.28
C THR A 36 -6.27 1.77 8.24
N LYS A 37 -5.36 2.41 9.00
CA LYS A 37 -4.58 1.74 10.04
C LYS A 37 -5.43 1.29 11.23
N THR A 38 -6.46 2.05 11.57
CA THR A 38 -7.33 1.75 12.71
C THR A 38 -8.28 0.59 12.41
N ILE A 39 -8.92 0.57 11.24
CA ILE A 39 -9.88 -0.49 10.87
C ILE A 39 -9.20 -1.86 10.68
N GLY A 40 -7.95 -1.88 10.22
CA GLY A 40 -7.16 -3.11 10.06
C GLY A 40 -6.46 -3.60 11.34
N SER A 41 -6.63 -2.92 12.48
CA SER A 41 -5.91 -3.25 13.72
C SER A 41 -6.74 -4.14 14.64
N TRP A 42 -6.11 -5.18 15.21
CA TRP A 42 -6.67 -6.01 16.27
C TRP A 42 -7.21 -5.21 17.46
N LYS A 43 -6.66 -4.01 17.73
CA LYS A 43 -7.12 -3.11 18.80
C LYS A 43 -8.54 -2.59 18.57
N PHE A 44 -8.95 -2.38 17.31
CA PHE A 44 -10.29 -1.89 16.98
C PHE A 44 -11.37 -2.91 17.30
N ILE A 45 -11.14 -4.17 16.94
CA ILE A 45 -12.07 -5.28 17.24
C ILE A 45 -12.29 -5.41 18.75
N ILE A 46 -11.20 -5.33 19.53
CA ILE A 46 -11.25 -5.41 21.00
C ILE A 46 -12.07 -4.25 21.59
N ILE A 47 -11.81 -3.01 21.17
CA ILE A 47 -12.58 -1.84 21.63
C ILE A 47 -14.06 -1.97 21.28
N GLN A 48 -14.36 -2.37 20.04
CA GLN A 48 -15.74 -2.52 19.57
C GLN A 48 -16.49 -3.59 20.39
N THR A 49 -15.81 -4.70 20.70
CA THR A 49 -16.37 -5.80 21.49
C THR A 49 -16.64 -5.35 22.93
N ILE A 50 -15.69 -4.65 23.55
CA ILE A 50 -15.85 -4.09 24.90
C ILE A 50 -16.98 -3.06 24.95
N LEU A 51 -17.11 -2.20 23.95
CA LEU A 51 -18.18 -1.21 23.88
C LEU A 51 -19.56 -1.87 23.83
N ILE A 52 -19.72 -2.92 23.01
CA ILE A 52 -20.97 -3.71 22.96
C ILE A 52 -21.25 -4.36 24.31
N ILE A 53 -20.26 -4.98 24.94
CA ILE A 53 -20.41 -5.62 26.25
C ILE A 53 -20.80 -4.60 27.32
N ILE A 54 -20.14 -3.44 27.37
CA ILE A 54 -20.48 -2.35 28.30
C ILE A 54 -21.90 -1.86 28.05
N TRP A 55 -22.31 -1.70 26.78
CA TRP A 55 -23.65 -1.25 26.43
C TRP A 55 -24.72 -2.26 26.87
N ILE A 56 -24.47 -3.56 26.68
CA ILE A 56 -25.35 -4.62 27.18
C ILE A 56 -25.44 -4.56 28.71
N ILE A 57 -24.32 -4.41 29.42
CA ILE A 57 -24.29 -4.32 30.89
C ILE A 57 -25.08 -3.10 31.38
N ILE A 58 -24.89 -1.92 30.77
CA ILE A 58 -25.63 -0.70 31.12
C ILE A 58 -27.13 -0.91 30.88
N ASN A 59 -27.53 -1.52 29.75
CA ASN A 59 -28.92 -1.76 29.43
C ASN A 59 -29.59 -2.77 30.39
N VAL A 60 -28.86 -3.81 30.79
CA VAL A 60 -29.30 -4.81 31.79
C VAL A 60 -29.40 -4.20 33.20
N ILE A 61 -28.49 -3.28 33.58
CA ILE A 61 -28.54 -2.59 34.88
C ILE A 61 -29.62 -1.49 34.89
N ALA A 62 -29.91 -0.87 33.75
CA ALA A 62 -30.96 0.15 33.57
C ALA A 62 -32.39 -0.42 33.53
N TRP A 63 -32.60 -1.67 33.99
CA TRP A 63 -33.89 -2.38 34.06
C TRP A 63 -35.00 -1.59 34.79
N ILE A 64 -34.65 -0.59 35.61
CA ILE A 64 -35.59 0.24 36.37
C ILE A 64 -36.45 1.15 35.49
N SER A 65 -36.06 1.45 34.24
CA SER A 65 -36.76 2.44 33.40
C SER A 65 -37.46 1.88 32.16
N GLN A 66 -37.44 0.55 31.94
CA GLN A 66 -38.11 -0.16 30.83
C GLN A 66 -37.88 0.45 29.42
N TRP A 67 -36.77 1.19 29.23
CA TRP A 67 -36.59 2.10 28.11
C TRP A 67 -36.29 1.37 26.78
N ASP A 68 -35.91 0.09 26.84
CA ASP A 68 -35.72 -0.77 25.66
C ASP A 68 -36.02 -2.25 25.99
N PRO A 69 -37.29 -2.70 25.91
CA PRO A 69 -37.67 -4.10 26.12
C PRO A 69 -37.10 -5.04 25.04
N TYR A 70 -36.94 -6.31 25.38
CA TYR A 70 -36.53 -7.37 24.43
C TYR A 70 -37.46 -7.37 23.19
N PRO A 71 -36.96 -7.28 21.94
CA PRO A 71 -35.58 -7.41 21.45
C PRO A 71 -34.97 -6.03 21.14
N PHE A 72 -33.91 -5.65 21.86
CA PHE A 72 -33.19 -4.36 21.80
C PHE A 72 -33.19 -3.66 20.41
N ILE A 73 -34.25 -2.91 20.11
CA ILE A 73 -34.52 -2.43 18.75
C ILE A 73 -33.57 -1.29 18.38
N LEU A 74 -33.23 -0.47 19.37
CA LEU A 74 -32.29 0.65 19.20
C LEU A 74 -30.86 0.15 19.00
N LEU A 75 -30.46 -0.92 19.70
CA LEU A 75 -29.14 -1.53 19.52
C LEU A 75 -29.02 -2.14 18.12
N ASN A 76 -30.05 -2.86 17.68
CA ASN A 76 -30.06 -3.46 16.34
C ASN A 76 -30.03 -2.39 15.23
N LEU A 77 -30.78 -1.29 15.41
CA LEU A 77 -30.77 -0.15 14.51
C LEU A 77 -29.37 0.50 14.46
N LEU A 78 -28.77 0.75 15.62
CA LEU A 78 -27.46 1.38 15.72
C LEU A 78 -26.37 0.51 15.08
N LEU A 79 -26.38 -0.80 15.34
CA LEU A 79 -25.44 -1.75 14.73
C LEU A 79 -25.63 -1.85 13.22
N SER A 80 -26.88 -1.81 12.72
CA SER A 80 -27.18 -1.79 11.30
C SER A 80 -26.60 -0.55 10.61
N VAL A 81 -26.82 0.63 11.18
CA VAL A 81 -26.25 1.90 10.68
C VAL A 81 -24.72 1.87 10.75
N GLN A 82 -24.15 1.34 11.83
CA GLN A 82 -22.70 1.22 12.00
C GLN A 82 -22.08 0.33 10.90
N ALA A 83 -22.69 -0.82 10.61
CA ALA A 83 -22.25 -1.71 9.54
C ALA A 83 -22.38 -1.04 8.16
N ALA A 84 -23.50 -0.34 7.92
CA ALA A 84 -23.72 0.41 6.69
C ALA A 84 -22.66 1.52 6.47
N PHE A 85 -22.22 2.19 7.54
CA PHE A 85 -21.16 3.19 7.47
C PHE A 85 -19.76 2.59 7.33
N ALA A 86 -19.52 1.40 7.87
CA ALA A 86 -18.22 0.73 7.76
C ALA A 86 -17.89 0.35 6.30
N ALA A 87 -18.87 -0.11 5.52
CA ALA A 87 -18.64 -0.58 4.15
C ALA A 87 -18.04 0.49 3.21
N PRO A 88 -18.57 1.73 3.11
CA PRO A 88 -17.98 2.80 2.31
C PRO A 88 -16.58 3.21 2.78
N VAL A 89 -16.36 3.27 4.10
CA VAL A 89 -15.05 3.64 4.66
C VAL A 89 -14.01 2.57 4.32
N ILE A 90 -14.39 1.30 4.45
CA ILE A 90 -13.56 0.16 4.02
C ILE A 90 -13.28 0.26 2.52
N MET A 91 -14.31 0.51 1.69
CA MET A 91 -14.17 0.63 0.23
C MET A 91 -13.23 1.78 -0.16
N MET A 92 -13.32 2.95 0.48
CA MET A 92 -12.40 4.07 0.27
C MET A 92 -10.97 3.71 0.69
N SER A 93 -10.81 2.97 1.79
CA SER A 93 -9.50 2.51 2.25
C SER A 93 -8.87 1.50 1.29
N GLN A 94 -9.67 0.58 0.76
CA GLN A 94 -9.26 -0.43 -0.20
C GLN A 94 -8.89 0.21 -1.54
N ASN A 95 -9.70 1.15 -2.04
CA ASN A 95 -9.42 1.86 -3.29
C ASN A 95 -8.06 2.57 -3.24
N ARG A 96 -7.74 3.25 -2.12
CA ARG A 96 -6.43 3.90 -1.93
C ARG A 96 -5.27 2.91 -1.80
N MET A 97 -5.50 1.75 -1.19
CA MET A 97 -4.49 0.69 -1.15
C MET A 97 -4.22 0.12 -2.54
N ALA A 98 -5.25 -0.13 -3.34
CA ALA A 98 -5.14 -0.64 -4.70
C ALA A 98 -4.36 0.31 -5.62
N ASP A 99 -4.57 1.63 -5.49
CA ASP A 99 -3.80 2.63 -6.25
C ASP A 99 -2.30 2.62 -5.89
N LYS A 100 -1.97 2.46 -4.60
CA LYS A 100 -0.58 2.33 -4.13
C LYS A 100 0.04 1.03 -4.64
N ASP A 101 -0.71 -0.07 -4.57
CA ASP A 101 -0.26 -1.39 -5.00
C ASP A 101 0.01 -1.42 -6.50
N ARG A 102 -0.89 -0.84 -7.31
CA ARG A 102 -0.71 -0.72 -8.77
C ARG A 102 0.57 0.02 -9.15
N LYS A 103 0.89 1.13 -8.47
CA LYS A 103 2.13 1.88 -8.70
C LYS A 103 3.37 1.08 -8.32
N LYS A 104 3.28 0.30 -7.23
CA LYS A 104 4.37 -0.58 -6.81
C LYS A 104 4.63 -1.66 -7.85
N VAL A 105 3.58 -2.31 -8.34
CA VAL A 105 3.70 -3.32 -9.41
C VAL A 105 4.34 -2.75 -10.67
N GLU A 106 3.95 -1.55 -11.11
CA GLU A 106 4.56 -0.91 -12.28
C GLU A 106 6.06 -0.63 -12.08
N MET A 107 6.45 -0.19 -10.89
CA MET A 107 7.85 0.03 -10.53
C MET A 107 8.65 -1.28 -10.49
N ASP A 108 8.10 -2.33 -9.89
CA ASP A 108 8.72 -3.66 -9.81
C ASP A 108 8.92 -4.22 -11.23
N LEU A 109 7.93 -4.11 -12.12
CA LEU A 109 8.05 -4.51 -13.53
C LEU A 109 9.13 -3.72 -14.29
N ALA A 110 9.27 -2.42 -14.02
CA ALA A 110 10.31 -1.61 -14.63
C ALA A 110 11.71 -2.00 -14.14
N MET A 111 11.84 -2.36 -12.86
CA MET A 111 13.07 -2.87 -12.28
C MET A 111 13.45 -4.22 -12.88
N ASP A 112 12.51 -5.15 -12.99
CA ASP A 112 12.73 -6.48 -13.58
C ASP A 112 13.23 -6.37 -15.02
N ARG A 113 12.56 -5.57 -15.85
CA ARG A 113 13.00 -5.33 -17.24
C ARG A 113 14.38 -4.71 -17.34
N LYS A 114 14.78 -3.91 -16.34
CA LYS A 114 16.13 -3.35 -16.29
C LYS A 114 17.14 -4.43 -15.92
N ALA A 115 16.86 -5.23 -14.90
CA ALA A 115 17.70 -6.35 -14.51
C ALA A 115 17.92 -7.33 -15.68
N ASP A 116 16.88 -7.64 -16.46
CA ASP A 116 17.00 -8.49 -17.65
C ASP A 116 17.95 -7.91 -18.71
N ARG A 117 17.91 -6.60 -18.93
CA ARG A 117 18.83 -5.91 -19.86
C ARG A 117 20.26 -5.96 -19.34
N ASP A 118 20.46 -5.66 -18.06
CA ASP A 118 21.79 -5.65 -17.43
C ASP A 118 22.39 -7.07 -17.48
N ILE A 119 21.60 -8.11 -17.20
CA ILE A 119 22.00 -9.52 -17.34
C ILE A 119 22.37 -9.85 -18.79
N THR A 120 21.57 -9.42 -19.75
CA THR A 120 21.84 -9.66 -21.17
C THR A 120 23.13 -8.98 -21.63
N GLU A 121 23.41 -7.77 -21.12
CA GLU A 121 24.64 -7.05 -21.40
C GLU A 121 25.85 -7.76 -20.81
N ILE A 122 25.76 -8.21 -19.55
CA ILE A 122 26.82 -9.01 -18.90
C ILE A 122 27.09 -10.29 -19.69
N LYS A 123 26.05 -11.02 -20.13
CA LYS A 123 26.21 -12.22 -20.98
C LYS A 123 26.93 -11.91 -22.30
N LYS A 124 26.59 -10.79 -22.96
CA LYS A 124 27.28 -10.36 -24.19
C LYS A 124 28.75 -10.05 -23.94
N GLN A 125 29.07 -9.38 -22.83
CA GLN A 125 30.45 -9.08 -22.46
C GLN A 125 31.24 -10.35 -22.17
N LEU A 126 30.64 -11.31 -21.45
CA LEU A 126 31.24 -12.61 -21.14
C LEU A 126 31.56 -13.40 -22.41
N ASN A 127 30.59 -13.55 -23.32
CA ASN A 127 30.80 -14.22 -24.61
C ASN A 127 31.87 -13.52 -25.45
N ARG A 128 31.98 -12.20 -25.38
CA ARG A 128 33.01 -11.44 -26.10
C ARG A 128 34.41 -11.71 -25.54
N ILE A 129 34.54 -11.87 -24.23
CA ILE A 129 35.81 -12.23 -23.58
C ILE A 129 36.18 -13.67 -23.95
N GLU A 130 35.24 -14.60 -23.86
CA GLU A 130 35.43 -16.01 -24.23
C GLU A 130 35.92 -16.17 -25.68
N ASN A 131 35.25 -15.52 -26.64
CA ASN A 131 35.65 -15.55 -28.05
C ASN A 131 37.06 -14.97 -28.30
N LYS A 132 37.46 -13.93 -27.54
CA LYS A 132 38.80 -13.34 -27.65
C LYS A 132 39.88 -14.26 -27.09
N LEU A 133 39.57 -14.98 -26.00
CA LEU A 133 40.50 -15.95 -25.41
C LEU A 133 40.66 -17.17 -26.33
N GLY A 134 39.57 -17.72 -26.87
CA GLY A 134 39.63 -18.83 -27.82
C GLY A 134 40.49 -18.52 -29.04
N LYS A 135 40.25 -17.37 -29.70
CA LYS A 135 41.05 -16.93 -30.86
C LYS A 135 42.54 -16.75 -30.62
N ASN A 136 42.96 -16.52 -29.38
CA ASN A 136 44.37 -16.31 -29.03
C ASN A 136 45.10 -17.63 -28.65
N LEU A 137 44.34 -18.72 -28.49
CA LEU A 137 44.89 -20.06 -28.27
C LEU A 137 45.07 -20.84 -29.58
N ASP A 138 44.39 -20.41 -30.66
CA ASP A 138 44.41 -21.04 -31.97
C ASP A 138 45.49 -20.47 -32.93
N ASN A 139 46.35 -19.57 -32.45
CA ASN A 139 47.31 -18.77 -33.24
C ASN A 139 48.71 -18.82 -32.61
#